data_AF-A0A957PJQ6-F1
#
_entry.id   AF-A0A957PJQ6-F1
#
_cell.length_a   1.000
_cell.length_b   1.000
_cell.length_c   1.000
_cell.angle_alpha   90.00
_cell.angle_beta   90.00
_cell.angle_gamma   90.00
#
_symmetry.space_group_name_H-M   'P 1'
#
loop_
_entity.id
_entity.type
_entity.pdbx_description
1 polymer ?
#
loop_
_entity_poly.entity_id
_entity_poly.type
_entity_poly.pdbx_seq_one_letter_code
_entity_poly.pdbx_strand_id
1 'polypeptide(L)' 'MSTSFVNDMLAPMGQPAIHHSQTLAPGLAGSDAPTHIVALIAAYNEARFIGSVVIGARAFVDTVVVVDD' A
#
# COMPACT_ATOMS: atom_id res chain seq x y z
N MET A 1 16.90 -1.63 -28.24
CA MET A 1 17.88 -0.65 -27.75
C MET A 1 18.01 -0.86 -26.25
N SER A 2 19.24 -1.10 -25.81
CA SER A 2 19.64 -1.51 -24.47
C SER A 2 19.81 -0.29 -23.55
N THR A 3 19.49 -0.41 -22.26
CA THR A 3 20.07 0.45 -21.22
C THR A 3 20.47 -0.42 -20.02
N SER A 4 21.70 -0.92 -20.07
CA SER A 4 22.40 -1.56 -18.96
C SER A 4 23.05 -0.47 -18.08
N PHE A 5 22.67 -0.39 -16.81
CA PHE A 5 23.46 0.36 -15.82
C PHE A 5 24.58 -0.53 -15.31
N VAL A 6 25.81 -0.17 -15.65
CA VAL A 6 27.04 -0.74 -15.12
C VAL A 6 27.51 0.20 -14.01
N ASN A 7 27.57 -0.29 -12.78
CA ASN A 7 28.46 0.26 -11.77
C ASN A 7 29.13 -0.92 -11.06
N ASP A 8 30.10 -1.51 -11.77
CA ASP A 8 31.00 -2.51 -11.22
C ASP A 8 32.31 -1.81 -10.88
N MET A 9 32.52 -1.55 -9.59
CA MET A 9 33.85 -1.30 -9.07
C MET A 9 33.97 -1.84 -7.64
N LEU A 10 34.54 -3.05 -7.60
CA LEU A 10 35.24 -3.70 -6.49
C LEU A 10 34.39 -4.41 -5.41
N ALA A 11 33.92 -5.63 -5.74
CA ALA A 11 33.63 -6.65 -4.74
C ALA A 11 34.44 -7.94 -5.04
N PRO A 12 35.17 -8.51 -4.07
CA PRO A 12 35.95 -9.73 -4.26
C PRO A 12 35.04 -10.93 -4.53
N MET A 13 35.52 -11.80 -5.42
CA MET A 13 34.93 -13.10 -5.79
C MET A 13 34.34 -13.84 -4.59
N GLY A 14 33.05 -14.23 -4.65
CA GLY A 14 32.55 -15.34 -3.82
C GLY A 14 31.14 -15.27 -3.23
N GLN A 15 30.19 -14.46 -3.73
CA GLN A 15 28.79 -14.57 -3.27
C GLN A 15 27.81 -14.60 -4.45
N PRO A 16 26.96 -15.64 -4.59
CA PRO A 16 25.84 -15.58 -5.52
C PRO A 16 24.80 -14.60 -4.97
N ALA A 17 24.63 -13.46 -5.65
CA ALA A 17 23.49 -12.58 -5.43
C ALA A 17 22.22 -13.38 -5.75
N ILE A 18 21.41 -13.67 -4.73
CA ILE A 18 20.09 -14.26 -4.93
C ILE A 18 19.21 -13.19 -5.57
N HIS A 19 19.19 -13.15 -6.90
CA HIS A 19 18.19 -12.43 -7.67
C HIS A 19 16.91 -13.25 -7.63
N HIS A 20 16.11 -13.04 -6.58
CA HIS A 20 14.72 -13.47 -6.56
C HIS A 20 13.93 -12.57 -7.52
N SER A 21 14.13 -12.76 -8.83
CA SER A 21 13.33 -12.15 -9.88
C SER A 21 11.97 -12.84 -9.88
N GLN A 22 11.04 -12.34 -9.06
CA GLN A 22 9.66 -12.83 -9.10
C GLN A 22 9.01 -12.30 -10.37
N THR A 23 8.92 -13.14 -11.40
CA THR A 23 8.13 -12.90 -12.60
C THR A 23 6.65 -12.80 -12.21
N LEU A 24 6.12 -11.58 -12.19
CA LEU A 24 4.69 -11.34 -12.03
C LEU A 24 3.97 -11.93 -13.27
N ALA A 25 2.98 -12.79 -13.04
CA ALA A 25 2.16 -13.36 -14.10
C ALA A 25 1.50 -12.23 -14.94
N PRO A 26 1.34 -12.39 -16.27
CA PRO A 26 0.81 -11.37 -17.17
C PRO A 26 -0.71 -11.16 -17.05
N GLY A 27 -1.22 -10.99 -15.83
CA GLY A 27 -2.65 -10.78 -15.52
C GLY A 27 -2.93 -9.68 -14.49
N LEU A 28 -1.92 -8.94 -14.02
CA LEU A 28 -2.06 -7.83 -13.07
C LEU A 28 -1.78 -6.48 -13.76
N ALA A 29 -2.20 -6.34 -15.02
CA ALA A 29 -2.34 -5.02 -15.60
C ALA A 29 -3.29 -4.23 -14.71
N GLY A 30 -2.77 -3.19 -14.06
CA GLY A 30 -3.52 -2.37 -13.11
C GLY A 30 -4.90 -2.08 -13.65
N SER A 31 -5.92 -2.58 -12.95
CA SER A 31 -7.28 -2.19 -13.23
C SER A 31 -7.32 -0.69 -13.04
N ASP A 32 -7.55 0.05 -14.13
CA ASP A 32 -7.86 1.50 -14.12
C ASP A 32 -9.21 1.80 -13.43
N ALA A 33 -9.64 0.89 -12.54
CA ALA A 33 -10.75 1.09 -11.66
C ALA A 33 -10.31 2.13 -10.61
N PRO A 34 -11.13 3.16 -10.36
CA PRO A 34 -10.81 4.15 -9.35
C PRO A 34 -10.58 3.45 -8.00
N THR A 35 -9.42 3.68 -7.39
CA THR A 35 -9.11 3.16 -6.05
C THR A 35 -10.07 3.79 -5.06
N HIS A 36 -10.93 2.97 -4.45
CA HIS A 36 -11.84 3.41 -3.40
C HIS A 36 -11.23 3.14 -2.02
N ILE A 37 -11.04 4.18 -1.21
CA ILE A 37 -10.43 4.10 0.11
C ILE A 37 -11.53 4.16 1.17
N VAL A 38 -11.56 3.16 2.05
CA VAL A 38 -12.55 3.04 3.12
C VAL A 38 -11.86 3.03 4.47
N ALA A 39 -12.30 3.89 5.39
CA ALA A 39 -11.90 3.82 6.79
C ALA A 39 -12.94 3.03 7.61
N LEU A 40 -12.49 1.99 8.30
CA LEU A 40 -13.26 1.32 9.35
C LEU A 40 -12.85 1.87 10.71
N ILE A 41 -13.81 2.34 11.49
CA ILE A 41 -13.60 2.83 12.84
C ILE A 41 -14.44 1.97 13.77
N ALA A 42 -13.79 1.10 14.55
CA ALA A 42 -14.45 0.44 15.67
C ALA A 42 -14.72 1.48 16.76
N ALA A 43 -15.95 1.48 17.27
CA ALA A 43 -16.38 2.36 18.34
C ALA A 43 -16.97 1.51 19.48
N TYR A 44 -16.28 1.44 20.62
CA TYR A 44 -16.81 0.93 21.88
C TYR A 44 -16.84 2.03 22.95
N ASN A 45 -18.04 2.51 23.30
CA ASN A 45 -18.27 3.58 24.29
C ASN A 45 -17.59 4.95 23.99
N GLU A 46 -17.22 5.28 22.75
CA GLU A 46 -16.64 6.59 22.39
C GLU A 46 -17.67 7.64 21.94
N ALA A 47 -18.90 7.58 22.45
CA ALA A 47 -20.00 8.51 22.09
C ALA A 47 -19.61 10.00 22.16
N ARG A 48 -18.64 10.37 23.00
CA ARG A 48 -18.15 11.75 23.15
C ARG A 48 -17.08 12.16 22.13
N PHE A 49 -16.39 11.22 21.49
CA PHE A 49 -15.20 11.51 20.68
C PHE A 49 -15.27 10.93 19.26
N ILE A 50 -16.16 9.97 19.01
CA ILE A 50 -16.30 9.34 17.68
C ILE A 50 -16.60 10.37 16.58
N GLY A 51 -17.36 11.43 16.91
CA GLY A 51 -17.69 12.49 15.96
C GLY A 51 -16.47 13.22 15.40
N SER A 52 -15.49 13.58 16.24
CA SER A 52 -14.29 14.29 15.77
C SER A 52 -13.39 13.37 14.94
N VAL A 53 -13.30 12.09 15.30
CA VAL A 53 -12.54 11.08 14.55
C VAL A 53 -13.14 10.87 13.16
N VAL A 54 -14.47 10.70 13.06
CA VAL A 54 -15.17 10.57 11.77
C VAL A 54 -14.98 11.81 10.91
N ILE A 55 -15.14 13.01 11.47
CA ILE A 55 -14.94 14.26 10.73
C ILE A 55 -13.51 14.38 10.20
N GLY A 56 -12.50 14.04 11.01
CA GLY A 56 -11.10 14.03 10.58
C GLY A 56 -10.82 13.01 9.49
N ALA A 57 -11.37 11.80 9.61
CA ALA A 57 -11.15 10.71 8.65
C ALA A 57 -11.70 11.04 7.25
N ARG A 58 -12.84 11.73 7.16
CA ARG A 58 -13.49 12.11 5.89
C ARG A 58 -12.62 12.96 4.95
N ALA A 59 -11.54 13.57 5.44
CA ALA A 59 -10.60 14.30 4.61
C ALA A 59 -9.66 13.39 3.79
N PHE A 60 -9.58 12.10 4.11
CA PHE A 60 -8.58 11.17 3.58
C PHE A 60 -9.16 9.94 2.90
N VAL A 61 -10.47 9.70 3.04
CA VAL A 61 -11.14 8.50 2.52
C VAL A 61 -12.45 8.87 1.86
N ASP A 62 -12.91 8.01 0.95
CA ASP A 62 -14.19 8.20 0.27
C ASP A 62 -15.37 7.81 1.17
N THR A 63 -15.16 6.79 2.00
CA THR A 63 -16.20 6.21 2.86
C THR A 63 -15.65 5.97 4.25
N VAL A 64 -16.45 6.34 5.26
CA VAL A 64 -16.21 6.00 6.66
C VAL A 64 -17.32 5.08 7.14
N VAL A 65 -16.94 3.93 7.71
CA VAL A 65 -17.87 3.00 8.36
C VAL A 65 -17.51 2.95 9.84
N VAL A 66 -18.47 3.31 10.68
CA VAL A 66 -18.36 3.14 12.14
C VAL A 66 -19.03 1.83 12.51
N VAL A 67 -18.30 0.98 13.23
CA VAL A 67 -18.83 -0.27 13.78
C VAL A 67 -18.99 -0.04 15.28
N ASP A 68 -20.24 0.06 15.72
CA ASP A 68 -20.63 0.19 17.12
C ASP A 68 -20.94 -1.21 17.70
N ASP A 69 -20.53 -1.48 18.94
CA ASP A 69 -20.87 -2.69 19.70
C ASP A 69 -21.89 -2.37 20.80
#